data_AF-A0A9D8WYK4-F1
#
_entry.id   AF-A0A9D8WYK4-F1
#
_cell.length_a   1.000
_cell.length_b   1.000
_cell.length_c   1.000
_cell.angle_alpha   90.00
_cell.angle_beta   90.00
_cell.angle_gamma   90.00
#
_symmetry.space_group_name_H-M   'P 1'
#
loop_
_entity.id
_entity.type
_entity.pdbx_description
1 polymer ?
#
loop_
_entity_poly.entity_id
_entity_poly.type
_entity_poly.pdbx_seq_one_letter_code
_entity_poly.pdbx_strand_id
1 'polypeptide(L)'
;MSSATCTEVSKCKRDGCNHTVGIALGHSWTNATCTAPKTCTGCSATEGTALGHSWLNATCTAPKTCSRCSATEGTALGHSWLNATCTAPKTCSRCSATEGTALGHSWNGGVVTEEPTTEKLGKKLFTCTVCSATKTEDIPKLTFVVGDLDGSEEITSADAVYLLMNTFFPEDYPITDAQKQESDFDGDGEVNSGDAVYLLMYTFFPEDYPLRNTQPAITPASALIPAKVSVKKEDEEI
;
A
#
# COMPACT_ATOMS: atom_id res chain seq x y z
N MET A 1 20.06 3.18 86.04
CA MET A 1 19.83 4.35 85.15
C MET A 1 18.71 4.02 84.16
N SER A 2 18.12 5.03 83.52
CA SER A 2 17.45 4.88 82.22
C SER A 2 18.49 4.76 81.11
N SER A 3 18.11 4.17 79.98
CA SER A 3 18.90 4.23 78.75
C SER A 3 18.84 5.65 78.17
N ALA A 4 19.93 6.13 77.58
CA ALA A 4 19.93 7.34 76.79
C ALA A 4 19.04 7.19 75.54
N THR A 5 18.50 8.30 75.06
CA THR A 5 17.73 8.39 73.81
C THR A 5 18.43 9.33 72.83
N CYS A 6 17.85 9.56 71.64
CA CYS A 6 18.39 10.53 70.68
C CYS A 6 18.42 11.97 71.23
N THR A 7 17.53 12.32 72.17
CA THR A 7 17.39 13.67 72.74
C THR A 7 17.75 13.76 74.23
N GLU A 8 17.79 12.64 74.97
CA GLU A 8 18.07 12.64 76.41
C GLU A 8 19.28 11.80 76.82
N VAL A 9 20.02 12.31 77.81
CA VAL A 9 21.08 11.60 78.54
C VAL A 9 20.53 10.50 79.45
N SER A 10 21.37 9.57 79.91
CA SER A 10 20.97 8.54 80.87
C SER A 10 20.72 9.18 82.26
N LYS A 11 19.51 8.98 82.82
CA LYS A 11 19.08 9.56 84.10
C LYS A 11 19.04 8.52 85.22
N CYS A 12 19.18 8.96 86.48
CA CYS A 12 18.92 8.08 87.62
C CYS A 12 17.42 7.72 87.71
N LYS A 13 17.11 6.47 88.12
CA LYS A 13 15.73 5.96 88.30
C LYS A 13 15.25 6.01 89.76
N ARG A 14 15.98 6.69 90.65
CA ARG A 14 15.65 6.78 92.09
C ARG A 14 15.09 8.16 92.39
N ASP A 15 13.95 8.21 93.08
CA ASP A 15 13.29 9.47 93.44
C ASP A 15 14.24 10.40 94.22
N GLY A 16 14.19 11.69 93.87
CA GLY A 16 15.07 12.74 94.41
C GLY A 16 16.50 12.76 93.83
N CYS A 17 16.90 11.80 92.97
CA CYS A 17 18.26 11.75 92.43
C CYS A 17 18.40 12.48 91.08
N ASN A 18 18.92 13.71 91.10
CA ASN A 18 19.10 14.54 89.90
C ASN A 18 20.43 14.29 89.15
N HIS A 19 20.94 13.06 89.15
CA HIS A 19 22.23 12.71 88.54
C HIS A 19 22.06 12.16 87.11
N THR A 20 22.80 12.73 86.17
CA THR A 20 22.80 12.38 84.74
C THR A 20 24.20 11.96 84.28
N VAL A 21 24.28 10.94 83.42
CA VAL A 21 25.55 10.40 82.91
C VAL A 21 25.54 10.29 81.38
N GLY A 22 26.65 10.69 80.76
CA GLY A 22 26.87 10.64 79.32
C GLY A 22 26.21 11.79 78.54
N ILE A 23 26.22 11.66 77.22
CA ILE A 23 25.54 12.56 76.27
C ILE A 23 24.32 11.85 75.66
N ALA A 24 23.39 12.61 75.08
CA ALA A 24 22.33 12.04 74.26
C ALA A 24 22.95 11.35 73.03
N LEU A 25 22.30 10.31 72.51
CA LEU A 25 22.84 9.50 71.40
C LEU A 25 22.90 10.28 70.07
N GLY A 26 22.22 11.42 69.99
CA GLY A 26 22.07 12.20 68.77
C GLY A 26 21.17 11.51 67.75
N HIS A 27 21.09 12.11 66.56
CA HIS A 27 20.33 11.58 65.44
C HIS A 27 21.25 11.01 64.36
N SER A 28 20.92 9.80 63.88
CA SER A 28 21.53 9.18 62.71
C SER A 28 20.50 9.18 61.58
N TRP A 29 20.68 10.07 60.61
CA TRP A 29 19.68 10.39 59.59
C TRP A 29 19.81 9.50 58.34
N THR A 30 18.71 8.92 57.89
CA THR A 30 18.57 8.48 56.49
C THR A 30 18.31 9.67 55.59
N ASN A 31 18.77 9.60 54.33
CA ASN A 31 18.49 10.64 53.35
C ASN A 31 17.00 10.77 53.04
N ALA A 32 16.56 11.99 52.73
CA ALA A 32 15.20 12.26 52.28
C ALA A 32 14.92 11.59 50.92
N THR A 33 13.67 11.20 50.69
CA THR A 33 13.18 10.64 49.42
C THR A 33 12.32 11.67 48.69
N CYS A 34 11.73 11.31 47.54
CA CYS A 34 10.77 12.18 46.85
C CYS A 34 9.51 12.46 47.69
N THR A 35 9.13 11.56 48.61
CA THR A 35 7.88 11.62 49.39
C THR A 35 8.08 11.77 50.90
N ALA A 36 9.29 11.57 51.43
CA ALA A 36 9.58 11.68 52.86
C ALA A 36 10.83 12.55 53.15
N PRO A 37 10.84 13.33 54.25
CA PRO A 37 12.03 14.04 54.74
C PRO A 37 13.10 13.05 55.27
N LYS A 38 14.25 13.58 55.73
CA LYS A 38 15.25 12.75 56.42
C LYS A 38 14.63 12.15 57.68
N THR A 39 14.95 10.90 58.00
CA THR A 39 14.36 10.19 59.15
C THR A 39 15.45 9.61 60.05
N CYS A 40 15.34 9.76 61.36
CA CYS A 40 16.32 9.24 62.31
C CYS A 40 16.08 7.73 62.56
N THR A 41 17.08 6.89 62.31
CA THR A 41 16.99 5.43 62.44
C THR A 41 16.65 4.94 63.85
N GLY A 42 17.08 5.65 64.89
CA GLY A 42 16.89 5.25 66.29
C GLY A 42 15.62 5.76 66.99
N CYS A 43 14.91 6.74 66.43
CA CYS A 43 13.73 7.36 67.10
C CYS A 43 12.63 7.87 66.17
N SER A 44 12.74 7.69 64.85
CA SER A 44 11.76 8.12 63.85
C SER A 44 11.46 9.63 63.78
N ALA A 45 12.20 10.47 64.50
CA ALA A 45 12.20 11.92 64.30
C ALA A 45 12.55 12.26 62.84
N THR A 46 12.06 13.41 62.34
CA THR A 46 12.25 13.85 60.95
C THR A 46 12.91 15.22 60.84
N GLU A 47 13.78 15.42 59.85
CA GLU A 47 14.45 16.70 59.57
C GLU A 47 14.23 17.16 58.12
N GLY A 48 13.85 18.43 57.96
CA GLY A 48 13.60 19.06 56.67
C GLY A 48 12.29 18.63 56.02
N THR A 49 12.21 18.77 54.70
CA THR A 49 11.07 18.35 53.87
C THR A 49 11.46 17.19 52.94
N ALA A 50 10.47 16.54 52.33
CA ALA A 50 10.71 15.65 51.21
C ALA A 50 11.40 16.40 50.05
N LEU A 51 12.15 15.68 49.21
CA LEU A 51 12.88 16.25 48.07
C LEU A 51 11.98 16.69 46.92
N GLY A 52 10.70 16.30 46.95
CA GLY A 52 9.76 16.47 45.84
C GLY A 52 10.09 15.63 44.61
N HIS A 53 9.23 15.73 43.60
CA HIS A 53 9.42 15.06 42.32
C HIS A 53 10.06 16.01 41.30
N SER A 54 11.04 15.49 40.56
CA SER A 54 11.62 16.15 39.38
C SER A 54 11.07 15.43 38.15
N TRP A 55 10.03 16.01 37.56
CA TRP A 55 9.27 15.40 36.47
C TRP A 55 9.96 15.57 35.11
N LEU A 56 10.14 14.46 34.39
CA LEU A 56 10.34 14.44 32.95
C LEU A 56 8.99 14.60 32.25
N ASN A 57 8.98 15.24 31.07
CA ASN A 57 7.76 15.45 30.31
C ASN A 57 7.11 14.14 29.84
N ALA A 58 5.78 14.14 29.74
CA ALA A 58 5.01 13.04 29.16
C ALA A 58 5.35 12.85 27.68
N THR A 59 5.22 11.63 27.18
CA THR A 59 5.38 11.26 25.77
C THR A 59 4.01 10.95 25.15
N CYS A 60 3.97 10.53 23.88
CA CYS A 60 2.72 10.09 23.25
C CYS A 60 2.13 8.83 23.93
N THR A 61 2.97 8.00 24.56
CA THR A 61 2.59 6.69 25.12
C THR A 61 2.77 6.57 26.64
N ALA A 62 3.46 7.52 27.30
CA ALA A 62 3.71 7.50 28.75
C ALA A 62 3.39 8.86 29.40
N PRO A 63 2.89 8.88 30.65
CA PRO A 63 2.73 10.11 31.45
C PRO A 63 4.09 10.73 31.83
N LYS A 64 4.08 11.82 32.59
CA LYS A 64 5.31 12.36 33.18
C LYS A 64 5.92 11.33 34.13
N THR A 65 7.25 11.26 34.21
CA THR A 65 7.97 10.31 35.07
C THR A 65 9.00 11.03 35.94
N CYS A 66 9.06 10.71 37.23
CA CYS A 66 10.05 11.31 38.13
C CYS A 66 11.43 10.69 37.92
N SER A 67 12.42 11.52 37.60
CA SER A 67 13.81 11.13 37.32
C SER A 67 14.55 10.40 38.45
N ARG A 68 14.02 10.46 39.69
CA ARG A 68 14.66 9.88 40.89
C ARG A 68 14.00 8.61 41.43
N CYS A 69 12.70 8.42 41.20
CA CYS A 69 11.91 7.36 41.86
C CYS A 69 10.90 6.67 40.94
N SER A 70 10.86 7.03 39.65
CA SER A 70 9.97 6.44 38.64
C SER A 70 8.47 6.52 38.91
N ALA A 71 8.04 7.25 39.95
CA ALA A 71 6.65 7.69 40.11
C ALA A 71 6.17 8.42 38.84
N THR A 72 4.87 8.42 38.59
CA THR A 72 4.25 9.04 37.41
C THR A 72 3.21 10.09 37.77
N GLU A 73 3.01 11.08 36.89
CA GLU A 73 2.01 12.14 37.05
C GLU A 73 1.23 12.38 35.75
N GLY A 74 -0.11 12.41 35.86
CA GLY A 74 -1.02 12.63 34.74
C GLY A 74 -1.16 11.42 33.82
N THR A 75 -1.50 11.67 32.55
CA THR A 75 -1.67 10.67 31.50
C THR A 75 -0.64 10.86 30.39
N ALA A 76 -0.51 9.87 29.50
CA ALA A 76 0.18 10.07 28.23
C ALA A 76 -0.48 11.18 27.41
N LEU A 77 0.28 11.83 26.53
CA LEU A 77 -0.21 12.92 25.67
C LEU A 77 -1.12 12.44 24.54
N GLY A 78 -1.14 11.13 24.26
CA GLY A 78 -1.78 10.56 23.08
C GLY A 78 -1.08 10.93 21.77
N HIS A 79 -1.62 10.42 20.67
CA HIS A 79 -1.13 10.69 19.33
C HIS A 79 -1.90 11.83 18.65
N SER A 80 -1.17 12.69 17.94
CA SER A 80 -1.72 13.77 17.13
C SER A 80 -1.55 13.39 15.65
N TRP A 81 -2.51 12.62 15.14
CA TRP A 81 -2.46 12.02 13.81
C TRP A 81 -2.62 13.04 12.68
N LEU A 82 -1.69 13.00 11.73
CA LEU A 82 -1.87 13.52 10.38
C LEU A 82 -2.61 12.48 9.55
N ASN A 83 -3.41 12.93 8.57
CA ASN A 83 -4.17 12.05 7.70
C ASN A 83 -3.27 11.14 6.84
N ALA A 84 -3.79 9.96 6.48
CA ALA A 84 -3.15 9.07 5.51
C ALA A 84 -3.10 9.71 4.11
N THR A 85 -2.14 9.28 3.30
CA THR A 85 -1.99 9.65 1.89
C THR A 85 -2.21 8.44 0.99
N CYS A 86 -2.09 8.60 -0.33
CA CYS A 86 -2.16 7.48 -1.27
C CYS A 86 -1.07 6.41 -1.02
N THR A 87 0.06 6.79 -0.42
CA THR A 87 1.26 5.94 -0.24
C THR A 87 1.68 5.71 1.21
N ALA A 88 1.12 6.44 2.18
CA ALA A 88 1.46 6.33 3.60
C ALA A 88 0.22 6.30 4.52
N PRO A 89 0.25 5.54 5.64
CA PRO A 89 -0.81 5.57 6.66
C PRO A 89 -0.83 6.89 7.43
N LYS A 90 -1.79 7.04 8.35
CA LYS A 90 -1.80 8.17 9.29
C LYS A 90 -0.49 8.18 10.09
N THR A 91 0.05 9.36 10.35
CA THR A 91 1.35 9.50 11.04
C THR A 91 1.26 10.50 12.19
N CYS A 92 1.76 10.16 13.37
CA CYS A 92 1.76 11.04 14.53
C CYS A 92 2.81 12.15 14.34
N SER A 93 2.36 13.40 14.30
CA SER A 93 3.20 14.61 14.13
C SER A 93 4.30 14.82 15.18
N ARG A 94 4.26 14.10 16.31
CA ARG A 94 5.22 14.26 17.43
C ARG A 94 6.26 13.13 17.55
N CYS A 95 5.91 11.92 17.12
CA CYS A 95 6.72 10.72 17.38
C CYS A 95 6.81 9.74 16.20
N SER A 96 6.27 10.12 15.03
CA SER A 96 6.31 9.34 13.79
C SER A 96 5.73 7.92 13.85
N ALA A 97 5.04 7.56 14.93
CA ALA A 97 4.20 6.36 14.98
C ALA A 97 3.14 6.42 13.87
N THR A 98 2.69 5.26 13.38
CA THR A 98 1.72 5.14 12.29
C THR A 98 0.46 4.39 12.71
N GLU A 99 -0.66 4.68 12.05
CA GLU A 99 -1.96 4.00 12.28
C GLU A 99 -2.67 3.72 10.96
N GLY A 100 -3.16 2.48 10.79
CA GLY A 100 -3.88 2.03 9.61
C GLY A 100 -2.97 1.77 8.40
N THR A 101 -3.54 1.86 7.20
CA THR A 101 -2.85 1.66 5.92
C THR A 101 -2.87 2.95 5.08
N ALA A 102 -2.06 2.97 4.01
CA ALA A 102 -2.22 3.97 2.97
C ALA A 102 -3.62 3.86 2.30
N LEU A 103 -4.10 4.97 1.72
CA LEU A 103 -5.40 5.03 1.05
C LEU A 103 -5.40 4.32 -0.32
N GLY A 104 -4.23 4.06 -0.90
CA GLY A 104 -4.09 3.61 -2.28
C GLY A 104 -4.35 4.74 -3.29
N HIS A 105 -4.30 4.40 -4.58
CA HIS A 105 -4.51 5.36 -5.66
C HIS A 105 -5.91 5.24 -6.27
N SER A 106 -6.60 6.37 -6.42
CA SER A 106 -7.87 6.47 -7.15
C SER A 106 -7.63 6.95 -8.57
N TRP A 107 -7.44 6.01 -9.49
CA TRP A 107 -7.13 6.27 -10.90
C TRP A 107 -8.35 6.80 -11.68
N ASN A 108 -8.11 7.70 -12.63
CA ASN A 108 -9.11 8.08 -13.65
C ASN A 108 -9.36 6.93 -14.65
N GLY A 109 -10.25 7.13 -15.63
CA GLY A 109 -10.53 6.15 -16.70
C GLY A 109 -9.38 5.88 -17.68
N GLY A 110 -8.24 6.57 -17.50
CA GLY A 110 -7.07 6.59 -18.37
C GLY A 110 -7.30 7.29 -19.72
N VAL A 111 -6.22 7.83 -20.29
CA VAL A 111 -6.21 8.52 -21.59
C VAL A 111 -5.25 7.76 -22.51
N VAL A 112 -5.67 7.47 -23.75
CA VAL A 112 -4.78 6.87 -24.75
C VAL A 112 -3.73 7.91 -25.14
N THR A 113 -2.46 7.54 -25.05
CA THR A 113 -1.32 8.43 -25.39
C THR A 113 -0.56 7.95 -26.63
N GLU A 114 -0.66 6.67 -26.96
CA GLU A 114 -0.15 6.08 -28.19
C GLU A 114 -1.21 5.08 -28.67
N GLU A 115 -1.69 5.21 -29.91
CA GLU A 115 -2.64 4.25 -30.48
C GLU A 115 -1.94 2.92 -30.83
N PRO A 116 -2.59 1.76 -30.65
CA PRO A 116 -2.02 0.47 -31.05
C PRO A 116 -1.95 0.34 -32.58
N THR A 117 -0.98 -0.43 -33.05
CA THR A 117 -0.88 -0.86 -34.45
C THR A 117 -0.68 -2.37 -34.54
N THR A 118 -0.63 -2.93 -35.75
CA THR A 118 -0.26 -4.34 -35.98
C THR A 118 1.17 -4.66 -35.52
N GLU A 119 2.07 -3.69 -35.61
CA GLU A 119 3.47 -3.84 -35.21
C GLU A 119 3.74 -3.47 -33.74
N LYS A 120 2.98 -2.53 -33.16
CA LYS A 120 3.31 -1.87 -31.88
C LYS A 120 2.13 -1.86 -30.93
N LEU A 121 2.42 -2.08 -29.64
CA LEU A 121 1.45 -1.89 -28.57
C LEU A 121 1.08 -0.41 -28.48
N GLY A 122 -0.18 -0.12 -28.23
CA GLY A 122 -0.61 1.22 -27.81
C GLY A 122 -0.29 1.45 -26.33
N LYS A 123 -0.53 2.65 -25.83
CA LYS A 123 -0.32 3.00 -24.41
C LYS A 123 -1.46 3.82 -23.86
N LYS A 124 -1.87 3.49 -22.63
CA LYS A 124 -2.88 4.23 -21.87
C LYS A 124 -2.30 4.76 -20.56
N LEU A 125 -2.33 6.08 -20.39
CA LEU A 125 -1.87 6.79 -19.21
C LEU A 125 -3.02 6.98 -18.21
N PHE A 126 -2.84 6.48 -16.99
CA PHE A 126 -3.75 6.69 -15.87
C PHE A 126 -3.16 7.74 -14.91
N THR A 127 -4.02 8.58 -14.35
CA THR A 127 -3.65 9.60 -13.37
C THR A 127 -4.49 9.46 -12.10
N CYS A 128 -3.84 9.46 -10.94
CA CYS A 128 -4.48 9.42 -9.65
C CYS A 128 -5.15 10.77 -9.36
N THR A 129 -6.48 10.75 -9.21
CA THR A 129 -7.33 11.94 -8.96
C THR A 129 -7.04 12.64 -7.63
N VAL A 130 -6.36 11.97 -6.69
CA VAL A 130 -6.09 12.48 -5.34
C VAL A 130 -4.68 13.08 -5.20
N CYS A 131 -3.69 12.54 -5.91
CA CYS A 131 -2.28 12.89 -5.70
C CYS A 131 -1.47 13.08 -7.00
N SER A 132 -2.12 13.07 -8.16
CA SER A 132 -1.51 13.27 -9.49
C SER A 132 -0.39 12.30 -9.88
N ALA A 133 -0.18 11.22 -9.13
CA ALA A 133 0.69 10.11 -9.52
C ALA A 133 0.17 9.50 -10.84
N THR A 134 1.06 8.95 -11.66
CA THR A 134 0.72 8.35 -12.96
C THR A 134 1.19 6.91 -13.05
N LYS A 135 0.47 6.10 -13.85
CA LYS A 135 0.94 4.79 -14.34
C LYS A 135 0.56 4.64 -15.81
N THR A 136 1.30 3.84 -16.55
CA THR A 136 1.00 3.52 -17.95
C THR A 136 0.75 2.03 -18.07
N GLU A 137 -0.24 1.64 -18.86
CA GLU A 137 -0.51 0.25 -19.23
C GLU A 137 -0.51 0.14 -20.75
N ASP A 138 -0.02 -0.99 -21.26
CA ASP A 138 0.03 -1.26 -22.69
C ASP A 138 -1.35 -1.67 -23.20
N ILE A 139 -1.73 -1.16 -24.37
CA ILE A 139 -2.89 -1.59 -25.14
C ILE A 139 -2.40 -2.67 -26.11
N PRO A 140 -3.05 -3.85 -26.19
CA PRO A 140 -2.70 -4.89 -27.16
C PRO A 140 -2.56 -4.36 -28.59
N LYS A 141 -1.72 -5.01 -29.39
CA LYS A 141 -1.58 -4.73 -30.82
C LYS A 141 -2.90 -4.99 -31.53
N LEU A 142 -3.14 -4.28 -32.62
CA LEU A 142 -4.25 -4.62 -33.52
C LEU A 142 -3.94 -5.96 -34.20
N THR A 143 -4.85 -6.92 -34.08
CA THR A 143 -4.81 -8.15 -34.87
C THR A 143 -5.53 -7.91 -36.18
N PHE A 144 -4.81 -7.42 -37.20
CA PHE A 144 -5.35 -7.38 -38.54
C PHE A 144 -5.39 -8.80 -39.10
N VAL A 145 -6.59 -9.34 -39.27
CA VAL A 145 -6.81 -10.55 -40.04
C VAL A 145 -6.87 -10.11 -41.51
N VAL A 146 -5.86 -10.48 -42.30
CA VAL A 146 -5.83 -10.17 -43.74
C VAL A 146 -7.05 -10.86 -44.38
N GLY A 147 -8.01 -10.06 -44.87
CA GLY A 147 -9.31 -10.54 -45.37
C GLY A 147 -10.53 -10.19 -44.51
N ASP A 148 -10.34 -9.71 -43.28
CA ASP A 148 -11.41 -9.13 -42.43
C ASP A 148 -11.54 -7.62 -42.74
N LEU A 149 -12.68 -7.24 -43.29
CA LEU A 149 -12.96 -5.89 -43.76
C LEU A 149 -14.13 -5.23 -43.00
N ASP A 150 -15.04 -6.02 -42.42
CA ASP A 150 -16.13 -5.51 -41.57
C ASP A 150 -15.79 -5.44 -40.07
N GLY A 151 -14.64 -5.99 -39.66
CA GLY A 151 -14.12 -5.98 -38.30
C GLY A 151 -14.73 -7.07 -37.41
N SER A 152 -15.16 -8.18 -37.99
CA SER A 152 -15.81 -9.30 -37.28
C SER A 152 -14.84 -10.32 -36.69
N GLU A 153 -13.53 -10.19 -36.91
CA GLU A 153 -12.47 -11.16 -36.59
C GLU A 153 -12.55 -12.48 -37.39
N GLU A 154 -13.48 -12.61 -38.34
CA GLU A 154 -13.65 -13.76 -39.23
C GLU A 154 -13.49 -13.35 -40.70
N ILE A 155 -12.98 -14.23 -41.56
CA ILE A 155 -12.93 -13.98 -43.02
C ILE A 155 -14.11 -14.70 -43.66
N THR A 156 -15.06 -13.94 -44.20
CA THR A 156 -16.33 -14.46 -44.68
C THR A 156 -16.71 -13.89 -46.05
N SER A 157 -17.82 -14.40 -46.60
CA SER A 157 -18.41 -13.79 -47.81
C SER A 157 -18.95 -12.36 -47.56
N ALA A 158 -19.12 -11.93 -46.31
CA ALA A 158 -19.50 -10.56 -45.99
C ALA A 158 -18.37 -9.59 -46.33
N ASP A 159 -17.12 -9.94 -46.04
CA ASP A 159 -15.92 -9.14 -46.33
C ASP A 159 -15.70 -9.00 -47.84
N ALA A 160 -15.87 -10.09 -48.58
CA ALA A 160 -15.86 -10.08 -50.04
C ALA A 160 -16.94 -9.15 -50.62
N VAL A 161 -18.15 -9.17 -50.05
CA VAL A 161 -19.22 -8.23 -50.43
C VAL A 161 -18.87 -6.81 -49.99
N TYR A 162 -18.26 -6.60 -48.84
CA TYR A 162 -17.85 -5.27 -48.35
C TYR A 162 -16.80 -4.65 -49.28
N LEU A 163 -15.78 -5.42 -49.69
CA LEU A 163 -14.78 -4.98 -50.66
C LEU A 163 -15.44 -4.66 -52.01
N LEU A 164 -16.33 -5.53 -52.51
CA LEU A 164 -17.07 -5.28 -53.74
C LEU A 164 -17.87 -3.97 -53.64
N MET A 165 -18.58 -3.75 -52.54
CA MET A 165 -19.34 -2.52 -52.33
C MET A 165 -18.44 -1.29 -52.20
N ASN A 166 -17.25 -1.39 -51.57
CA ASN A 166 -16.26 -0.31 -51.55
C ASN A 166 -15.84 0.11 -52.97
N THR A 167 -15.67 -0.83 -53.92
CA THR A 167 -15.28 -0.49 -55.30
C THR A 167 -16.33 0.33 -56.06
N PHE A 168 -17.62 0.20 -55.71
CA PHE A 168 -18.72 0.94 -56.34
C PHE A 168 -19.19 2.15 -55.52
N PHE A 169 -19.08 2.08 -54.18
CA PHE A 169 -19.65 3.01 -53.20
C PHE A 169 -18.66 3.27 -52.03
N PRO A 170 -17.46 3.83 -52.29
CA PRO A 170 -16.40 3.94 -51.29
C PRO A 170 -16.71 4.91 -50.13
N GLU A 171 -17.70 5.81 -50.28
CA GLU A 171 -18.16 6.71 -49.21
C GLU A 171 -19.10 6.00 -48.23
N ASP A 172 -19.95 5.08 -48.71
CA ASP A 172 -20.89 4.30 -47.89
C ASP A 172 -20.23 3.06 -47.27
N TYR A 173 -19.21 2.50 -47.93
CA TYR A 173 -18.44 1.33 -47.50
C TYR A 173 -16.95 1.69 -47.36
N PRO A 174 -16.57 2.60 -46.45
CA PRO A 174 -15.18 3.01 -46.31
C PRO A 174 -14.31 1.84 -45.79
N ILE A 175 -13.15 1.66 -46.41
CA ILE A 175 -12.03 0.87 -45.87
C ILE A 175 -10.91 1.81 -45.45
N THR A 176 -10.16 1.45 -44.41
CA THR A 176 -8.98 2.19 -43.97
C THR A 176 -7.83 2.07 -44.99
N ASP A 177 -6.88 3.02 -44.97
CA ASP A 177 -5.67 2.94 -45.80
C ASP A 177 -4.87 1.64 -45.52
N ALA A 178 -4.89 1.17 -44.28
CA ALA A 178 -4.25 -0.09 -43.88
C ALA A 178 -4.95 -1.32 -44.47
N GLN A 179 -6.29 -1.38 -44.41
CA GLN A 179 -7.06 -2.44 -45.08
C GLN A 179 -6.80 -2.42 -46.58
N LYS A 180 -6.84 -1.24 -47.21
CA LYS A 180 -6.62 -1.08 -48.64
C LYS A 180 -5.22 -1.53 -49.09
N GLN A 181 -4.19 -1.28 -48.29
CA GLN A 181 -2.82 -1.70 -48.61
C GLN A 181 -2.66 -3.23 -48.68
N GLU A 182 -3.44 -3.98 -47.91
CA GLU A 182 -3.37 -5.45 -47.82
C GLU A 182 -4.51 -6.16 -48.59
N SER A 183 -5.30 -5.43 -49.40
CA SER A 183 -6.45 -5.96 -50.15
C SER A 183 -6.18 -6.26 -51.63
N ASP A 184 -4.91 -6.25 -52.08
CA ASP A 184 -4.45 -6.81 -53.37
C ASP A 184 -4.30 -8.34 -53.21
N PHE A 185 -5.44 -9.03 -53.23
CA PHE A 185 -5.54 -10.46 -52.92
C PHE A 185 -5.21 -11.33 -54.14
N ASP A 186 -5.66 -10.93 -55.34
CA ASP A 186 -5.32 -11.67 -56.56
C ASP A 186 -3.90 -11.35 -57.07
N GLY A 187 -3.38 -10.19 -56.68
CA GLY A 187 -2.00 -9.81 -56.92
C GLY A 187 -1.74 -9.07 -58.22
N ASP A 188 -2.77 -8.52 -58.86
CA ASP A 188 -2.64 -7.69 -60.06
C ASP A 188 -2.05 -6.29 -59.78
N GLY A 189 -2.04 -5.86 -58.51
CA GLY A 189 -1.47 -4.59 -58.05
C GLY A 189 -2.46 -3.42 -58.00
N GLU A 190 -3.73 -3.65 -58.32
CA GLU A 190 -4.85 -2.74 -58.06
C GLU A 190 -5.71 -3.32 -56.92
N VAL A 191 -6.65 -2.54 -56.37
CA VAL A 191 -7.64 -3.05 -55.40
C VAL A 191 -9.01 -2.80 -55.99
N ASN A 192 -9.63 -3.87 -56.50
CA ASN A 192 -10.78 -3.81 -57.36
C ASN A 192 -11.75 -5.00 -57.13
N SER A 193 -12.69 -5.21 -58.06
CA SER A 193 -13.64 -6.32 -57.98
C SER A 193 -12.99 -7.71 -58.11
N GLY A 194 -11.79 -7.80 -58.68
CA GLY A 194 -10.98 -9.03 -58.74
C GLY A 194 -10.67 -9.56 -57.35
N ASP A 195 -10.16 -8.69 -56.48
CA ASP A 195 -9.87 -8.99 -55.07
C ASP A 195 -11.09 -9.41 -54.27
N ALA A 196 -12.23 -8.74 -54.49
CA ALA A 196 -13.49 -9.11 -53.88
C ALA A 196 -13.93 -10.53 -54.30
N VAL A 197 -13.73 -10.89 -55.57
CA VAL A 197 -13.98 -12.26 -56.06
C VAL A 197 -12.95 -13.24 -55.51
N TYR A 198 -11.67 -12.86 -55.40
CA TYR A 198 -10.61 -13.70 -54.83
C TYR A 198 -10.88 -14.02 -53.35
N LEU A 199 -11.22 -13.01 -52.56
CA LEU A 199 -11.60 -13.16 -51.16
C LEU A 199 -12.86 -14.03 -51.01
N LEU A 200 -13.84 -13.88 -51.92
CA LEU A 200 -14.99 -14.78 -51.97
C LEU A 200 -14.55 -16.23 -52.26
N MET A 201 -13.68 -16.45 -53.24
CA MET A 201 -13.19 -17.79 -53.58
C MET A 201 -12.40 -18.42 -52.42
N TYR A 202 -11.59 -17.65 -51.69
CA TYR A 202 -10.91 -18.10 -50.47
C TYR A 202 -11.89 -18.69 -49.43
N THR A 203 -13.06 -18.07 -49.25
CA THR A 203 -14.07 -18.56 -48.27
C THR A 203 -14.67 -19.93 -48.63
N PHE A 204 -14.55 -20.37 -49.89
CA PHE A 204 -14.99 -21.69 -50.36
C PHE A 204 -13.82 -22.66 -50.62
N PHE A 205 -12.66 -22.16 -51.05
CA PHE A 205 -11.50 -22.91 -51.54
C PHE A 205 -10.16 -22.32 -51.03
N PRO A 206 -9.91 -22.30 -49.71
CA PRO A 206 -8.78 -21.56 -49.13
C PRO A 206 -7.39 -22.12 -49.48
N GLU A 207 -7.31 -23.38 -49.91
CA GLU A 207 -6.05 -23.99 -50.37
C GLU A 207 -5.68 -23.56 -51.80
N ASP A 208 -6.66 -23.29 -52.66
CA ASP A 208 -6.47 -22.86 -54.05
C ASP A 208 -6.33 -21.33 -54.19
N TYR A 209 -6.87 -20.57 -53.22
CA TYR A 209 -6.87 -19.10 -53.18
C TYR A 209 -6.19 -18.54 -51.91
N PRO A 210 -4.91 -18.90 -51.63
CA PRO A 210 -4.26 -18.52 -50.38
C PRO A 210 -4.00 -17.00 -50.29
N LEU A 211 -4.58 -16.35 -49.28
CA LEU A 211 -4.31 -14.94 -48.99
C LEU A 211 -2.84 -14.72 -48.63
N ARG A 212 -2.25 -13.65 -49.17
CA ARG A 212 -0.86 -13.28 -48.88
C ARG A 212 -0.70 -12.89 -47.40
N ASN A 213 0.45 -13.19 -46.82
CA ASN A 213 0.83 -12.83 -45.44
C ASN A 213 -0.03 -13.35 -44.26
N THR A 214 -1.04 -14.21 -44.46
CA THR A 214 -1.69 -14.86 -43.31
C THR A 214 -0.72 -15.81 -42.60
N GLN A 215 -0.31 -15.46 -41.38
CA GLN A 215 0.14 -16.45 -40.39
C GLN A 215 -0.97 -17.53 -40.30
N PRO A 216 -0.64 -18.84 -40.32
CA PRO A 216 -1.64 -19.89 -40.51
C PRO A 216 -2.80 -19.72 -39.53
N ALA A 217 -4.01 -19.73 -40.08
CA ALA A 217 -5.24 -19.57 -39.31
C ALA A 217 -5.21 -20.48 -38.08
N ILE A 218 -5.57 -19.90 -36.93
CA ILE A 218 -5.80 -20.66 -35.71
C ILE A 218 -6.97 -21.61 -35.95
N THR A 219 -6.67 -22.81 -36.44
CA THR A 219 -7.62 -23.91 -36.51
C THR A 219 -8.32 -24.02 -35.15
N PRO A 220 -9.65 -24.10 -35.09
CA PRO A 220 -10.36 -24.21 -33.83
C PRO A 220 -9.99 -25.54 -33.17
N ALA A 221 -9.06 -25.47 -32.24
CA ALA A 221 -8.55 -26.62 -31.51
C ALA A 221 -9.67 -27.20 -30.64
N SER A 222 -10.28 -28.26 -31.17
CA SER A 222 -11.03 -29.33 -30.50
C SER A 222 -11.41 -29.03 -29.03
N ALA A 223 -12.68 -28.66 -28.81
CA ALA A 223 -13.21 -28.31 -27.51
C ALA A 223 -13.23 -29.51 -26.52
N LEU A 224 -12.11 -29.74 -25.82
CA LEU A 224 -12.00 -30.73 -24.74
C LEU A 224 -11.06 -30.29 -23.60
N ILE A 225 -11.52 -29.39 -22.72
CA ILE A 225 -11.13 -29.42 -21.29
C ILE A 225 -12.35 -29.07 -20.42
N PRO A 226 -12.90 -30.00 -19.62
CA PRO A 226 -13.75 -29.62 -18.51
C PRO A 226 -12.89 -29.04 -17.38
N ALA A 227 -13.16 -27.81 -16.97
CA ALA A 227 -12.46 -27.17 -15.86
C ALA A 227 -12.62 -27.99 -14.57
N LYS A 228 -11.50 -28.35 -13.92
CA LYS A 228 -11.52 -28.89 -12.56
C LYS A 228 -10.64 -28.07 -11.63
N VAL A 229 -11.33 -27.18 -10.91
CA VAL A 229 -10.92 -26.39 -9.74
C VAL A 229 -9.74 -26.99 -8.97
N SER A 230 -8.63 -26.25 -8.90
CA SER A 230 -7.54 -26.52 -7.97
C SER A 230 -7.92 -26.07 -6.56
N VAL A 231 -8.33 -27.03 -5.72
CA VAL A 231 -8.42 -26.81 -4.27
C VAL A 231 -7.00 -26.69 -3.72
N LYS A 232 -6.65 -25.52 -3.17
CA LYS A 232 -5.45 -25.39 -2.33
C LYS A 232 -5.66 -26.21 -1.07
N LYS A 233 -4.72 -27.11 -0.77
CA LYS A 233 -4.57 -27.68 0.58
C LYS A 233 -3.49 -26.88 1.31
N GLU A 234 -3.85 -26.41 2.49
CA GLU A 234 -2.90 -26.12 3.57
C GLU A 234 -2.57 -27.45 4.30
N ASP A 235 -1.63 -27.41 5.26
CA ASP A 235 -1.17 -28.53 6.12
C ASP A 235 -0.33 -29.61 5.37
N GLU A 236 0.84 -30.12 5.79
CA GLU A 236 1.82 -29.96 6.91
C GLU A 236 3.26 -29.99 6.29
N GLU A 237 4.44 -29.91 6.93
CA GLU A 237 4.94 -30.03 8.32
C GLU A 237 6.28 -29.22 8.49
N ILE A 238 6.97 -29.38 9.64
CA ILE A 238 8.35 -28.94 10.05
C ILE A 238 8.47 -27.52 10.64
#